data_AF-B1ZQA8-F1
#
_entry.id   AF-B1ZQA8-F1
#
_cell.length_a   1.000
_cell.length_b   1.000
_cell.length_c   1.000
_cell.angle_alpha   90.00
_cell.angle_beta   90.00
_cell.angle_gamma   90.00
#
_symmetry.space_group_name_H-M   'P 1'
#
loop_
_entity.id
_entity.type
_entity.pdbx_description
1 polymer ?
#
loop_
_entity_poly.entity_id
_entity_poly.type
_entity_poly.pdbx_seq_one_letter_code
_entity_poly.pdbx_strand_id
1 'polypeptide(L)'
;MRKSSVCLTLLAALFGATAAVPAFASGSYAGRPPSPPAKSTSGMKLDRAKYGLGQKVYEGAAMTPGGGEADAQRPRLQAAQRKLPAEAMREKDLPALAGKLSDAQLEALEYFVEQRFPMKK
;
A
#
# COMPACT_ATOMS: atom_id res chain seq x y z
N MET A 1 49.20 -50.19 56.58
CA MET A 1 50.22 -50.67 55.61
C MET A 1 49.55 -50.66 54.23
N ARG A 2 49.93 -49.77 53.29
CA ARG A 2 50.63 -50.07 52.00
C ARG A 2 49.98 -51.27 51.27
N LYS A 3 49.46 -51.25 50.04
CA LYS A 3 49.77 -50.56 48.76
C LYS A 3 48.61 -50.89 47.78
N SER A 4 48.06 -49.91 47.04
CA SER A 4 48.29 -49.65 45.60
C SER A 4 47.56 -50.56 44.60
N SER A 5 46.69 -49.96 43.77
CA SER A 5 46.44 -50.23 42.34
C SER A 5 45.54 -49.10 41.83
N VAL A 6 46.04 -47.99 41.28
CA VAL A 6 46.64 -47.76 39.95
C VAL A 6 45.61 -47.81 38.80
N CYS A 7 45.57 -46.71 38.05
CA CYS A 7 45.10 -46.51 36.67
C CYS A 7 43.65 -46.84 36.32
N LEU A 8 42.82 -45.78 36.28
CA LEU A 8 42.13 -45.47 35.04
C LEU A 8 42.00 -43.94 34.88
N THR A 9 43.10 -43.32 34.43
CA THR A 9 43.09 -41.96 33.91
C THR A 9 42.64 -41.99 32.45
N LEU A 10 41.50 -41.36 32.18
CA LEU A 10 41.20 -40.70 30.91
C LEU A 10 40.09 -39.69 31.25
N LEU A 11 40.08 -38.43 30.86
CA LEU A 11 40.98 -37.52 30.17
C LEU A 11 40.11 -36.25 30.04
N ALA A 12 40.73 -35.08 30.08
CA ALA A 12 40.20 -33.86 29.47
C ALA A 12 38.91 -33.27 30.10
N ALA A 13 39.04 -32.22 30.91
CA ALA A 13 39.20 -30.84 30.47
C ALA A 13 37.83 -30.17 30.27
N LEU A 14 37.52 -29.25 31.17
CA LEU A 14 37.37 -27.82 30.89
C LEU A 14 36.08 -27.45 30.13
N PHE A 15 35.29 -26.65 30.84
CA PHE A 15 34.83 -25.35 30.36
C PHE A 15 34.14 -25.32 28.98
N GLY A 16 32.85 -25.02 28.97
CA GLY A 16 32.32 -24.29 27.83
C GLY A 16 30.83 -24.44 27.61
N ALA A 17 30.14 -23.32 27.80
CA ALA A 17 28.98 -22.93 27.03
C ALA A 17 27.71 -23.78 27.19
N THR A 18 26.85 -23.27 28.08
CA THR A 18 25.40 -23.21 27.88
C THR A 18 25.06 -22.92 26.42
N ALA A 19 24.71 -23.95 25.66
CA ALA A 19 24.21 -23.80 24.30
C ALA A 19 22.78 -23.22 24.36
N ALA A 20 22.71 -21.89 24.38
CA ALA A 20 21.49 -21.16 24.06
C ALA A 20 21.11 -21.53 22.62
N VAL A 21 20.01 -22.26 22.47
CA VAL A 21 19.41 -22.57 21.18
C VAL A 21 18.96 -21.24 20.56
N PRO A 22 19.48 -20.81 19.38
CA PRO A 22 18.92 -19.65 18.72
C PRO A 22 17.60 -20.10 18.11
N ALA A 23 16.49 -19.77 18.79
CA ALA A 23 15.20 -19.75 18.16
C ALA A 23 15.22 -18.66 17.07
N PHE A 24 15.55 -19.06 15.84
CA PHE A 24 15.29 -18.25 14.66
C PHE A 24 13.77 -18.13 14.50
N ALA A 25 13.18 -17.19 15.21
CA ALA A 25 11.89 -16.63 14.82
C ALA A 25 12.11 -15.89 13.50
N SER A 26 11.89 -16.57 12.38
CA SER A 26 11.82 -15.97 11.05
C SER A 26 10.58 -15.08 10.98
N GLY A 27 10.65 -13.93 11.63
CA GLY A 27 9.74 -12.82 11.44
C GLY A 27 10.01 -12.18 10.09
N SER A 28 9.20 -12.52 9.09
CA SER A 28 9.04 -11.74 7.87
C SER A 28 7.69 -12.05 7.27
N TYR A 29 6.62 -11.63 7.96
CA TYR A 29 5.43 -11.27 7.22
C TYR A 29 5.78 -10.02 6.44
N ALA A 30 6.19 -10.27 5.19
CA ALA A 30 6.35 -9.32 4.12
C ALA A 30 5.31 -8.21 4.25
N GLY A 31 5.80 -6.97 4.16
CA GLY A 31 4.97 -5.78 4.08
C GLY A 31 3.89 -5.98 3.03
N ARG A 32 2.71 -6.40 3.46
CA ARG A 32 1.53 -6.26 2.64
C ARG A 32 1.37 -4.75 2.49
N PRO A 33 1.25 -4.24 1.25
CA PRO A 33 0.94 -2.83 1.07
C PRO A 33 -0.29 -2.52 1.93
N PRO A 34 -0.32 -1.35 2.61
CA PRO A 34 -1.43 -0.98 3.46
C PRO A 34 -2.73 -1.21 2.68
N SER A 35 -3.59 -2.07 3.21
CA SER A 35 -4.88 -2.31 2.56
C SER A 35 -5.62 -0.98 2.49
N PRO A 36 -6.13 -0.59 1.31
CA PRO A 36 -6.91 0.63 1.19
C PRO A 36 -8.08 0.56 2.18
N PRO A 37 -8.52 1.73 2.70
CA PRO A 37 -9.46 1.79 3.80
C PRO A 37 -10.74 1.01 3.45
N ALA A 38 -11.15 0.09 4.34
CA ALA A 38 -12.34 -0.75 4.13
C ALA A 38 -13.66 0.04 4.16
N LYS A 39 -13.60 1.28 4.64
CA LYS A 39 -14.71 2.23 4.73
C LYS A 39 -14.25 3.55 4.13
N SER A 40 -15.11 4.20 3.38
CA SER A 40 -14.86 5.57 2.93
C SER A 40 -14.79 6.53 4.13
N THR A 41 -14.33 7.76 3.87
CA THR A 41 -14.42 8.86 4.85
C THR A 41 -15.86 9.11 5.33
N SER A 42 -16.86 8.69 4.56
CA SER A 42 -18.29 8.75 4.86
C SER A 42 -18.86 7.49 5.56
N GLY A 43 -18.04 6.49 5.88
CA GLY A 43 -18.46 5.27 6.59
C GLY A 43 -19.17 4.21 5.74
N MET A 44 -19.31 4.41 4.43
CA MET A 44 -19.92 3.46 3.49
C MET A 44 -18.94 2.37 3.06
N LYS A 45 -19.48 1.21 2.64
CA LYS A 45 -18.68 0.14 2.00
C LYS A 45 -18.04 0.69 0.73
N LEU A 46 -16.72 0.77 0.74
CA LEU A 46 -15.94 1.33 -0.35
C LEU A 46 -15.69 0.24 -1.40
N ASP A 47 -16.00 0.55 -2.67
CA ASP A 47 -15.63 -0.32 -3.79
C ASP A 47 -14.11 -0.25 -3.95
N ARG A 48 -13.45 -1.28 -3.42
CA ARG A 48 -11.99 -1.35 -3.30
C ARG A 48 -11.30 -1.37 -4.65
N ALA A 49 -11.93 -1.97 -5.66
CA ALA A 49 -11.38 -2.05 -7.00
C ALA A 49 -11.47 -0.69 -7.69
N LYS A 50 -12.65 -0.03 -7.64
CA LYS A 50 -12.84 1.31 -8.22
C LYS A 50 -11.99 2.36 -7.51
N TYR A 51 -11.94 2.35 -6.18
CA TYR A 51 -11.12 3.29 -5.42
C TYR A 51 -9.62 3.13 -5.73
N GLY A 52 -9.13 1.88 -5.74
CA GLY A 52 -7.72 1.60 -6.04
C GLY A 52 -7.36 1.97 -7.48
N LEU A 53 -8.27 1.77 -8.44
CA LEU A 53 -8.08 2.22 -9.81
C LEU A 53 -8.03 3.76 -9.88
N GLY A 54 -8.99 4.44 -9.26
CA GLY A 54 -9.08 5.90 -9.23
C GLY A 54 -7.87 6.56 -8.58
N GLN A 55 -7.37 5.99 -7.47
CA GLN A 55 -6.14 6.43 -6.83
C GLN A 55 -4.95 6.31 -7.78
N LYS A 56 -4.79 5.17 -8.46
CA LYS A 56 -3.68 4.98 -9.42
C LYS A 56 -3.81 5.91 -10.63
N VAL A 57 -5.02 6.21 -11.09
CA VAL A 57 -5.26 7.18 -12.16
C VAL A 57 -4.88 8.59 -11.69
N TYR A 58 -5.29 8.97 -10.48
CA TYR A 58 -4.93 10.25 -9.85
C TYR A 58 -3.41 10.41 -9.67
N GLU A 59 -2.71 9.34 -9.29
CA GLU A 59 -1.25 9.30 -9.13
C GLU A 59 -0.51 9.23 -10.49
N GLY A 60 -1.23 8.97 -11.60
CA GLY A 60 -0.64 8.77 -12.92
C GLY A 60 -0.03 7.38 -13.16
N ALA A 61 -0.19 6.46 -12.22
CA ALA A 61 0.35 5.10 -12.26
C ALA A 61 -0.48 4.10 -13.10
N ALA A 62 -1.77 4.38 -13.35
CA ALA A 62 -2.66 3.52 -14.14
C ALA A 62 -3.36 4.27 -15.27
N MET A 63 -2.61 5.05 -16.03
CA MET A 63 -3.07 5.63 -17.29
C MET A 63 -2.92 4.60 -18.41
N THR A 64 -3.90 3.71 -18.54
CA THR A 64 -4.00 2.90 -19.76
C THR A 64 -4.40 3.82 -20.91
N PRO A 65 -3.64 3.91 -22.01
CA PRO A 65 -4.02 4.71 -23.16
C PRO A 65 -5.33 4.14 -23.75
N GLY A 66 -6.43 4.79 -23.41
CA GLY A 66 -7.76 4.48 -23.92
C GLY A 66 -8.38 5.80 -24.30
N GLY A 67 -8.31 6.11 -25.60
CA GLY A 67 -8.80 7.36 -26.19
C GLY A 67 -10.29 7.53 -26.03
N GLY A 68 -10.74 7.96 -24.86
CA GLY A 68 -12.08 8.48 -24.69
C GLY A 68 -12.22 9.87 -25.29
N GLU A 69 -13.46 10.32 -25.44
CA GLU A 69 -13.76 11.63 -26.02
C GLU A 69 -13.33 12.76 -25.08
N ALA A 70 -12.28 13.50 -25.45
CA ALA A 70 -11.71 14.57 -24.63
C ALA A 70 -12.77 15.62 -24.25
N ASP A 71 -13.67 15.95 -25.19
CA ASP A 71 -14.72 16.95 -24.98
C ASP A 71 -15.78 16.50 -23.97
N ALA A 72 -16.07 15.19 -23.89
CA ALA A 72 -16.99 14.62 -22.91
C ALA A 72 -16.33 14.49 -21.52
N GLN A 73 -15.03 14.22 -21.47
CA GLN A 73 -14.29 14.01 -20.22
C GLN A 73 -13.91 15.32 -19.53
N ARG A 74 -13.56 16.36 -20.30
CA ARG A 74 -13.10 17.64 -19.77
C ARG A 74 -14.06 18.30 -18.77
N PRO A 75 -15.39 18.41 -19.01
CA PRO A 75 -16.30 18.99 -18.02
C PRO A 75 -16.40 18.15 -16.74
N ARG A 76 -16.32 16.82 -16.85
CA ARG A 76 -16.34 15.89 -15.72
C ARG A 76 -15.07 16.02 -14.87
N LEU A 77 -13.92 16.09 -15.51
CA LEU A 77 -12.62 16.31 -14.86
C LEU A 77 -12.53 17.69 -14.21
N GLN A 78 -13.11 18.74 -14.82
CA GLN A 78 -13.23 20.06 -14.19
C GLN A 78 -14.11 20.03 -12.93
N ALA A 79 -15.24 19.30 -12.96
CA ALA A 79 -16.08 19.13 -11.78
C ALA A 79 -15.34 18.38 -10.66
N ALA A 80 -14.54 17.36 -11.00
CA ALA A 80 -13.68 16.66 -10.05
C ALA A 80 -12.56 17.57 -9.50
N GLN A 81 -11.93 18.39 -10.35
CA GLN A 81 -10.89 19.35 -9.95
C GLN A 81 -11.40 20.33 -8.89
N ARG A 82 -12.65 20.81 -9.03
CA ARG A 82 -13.29 21.72 -8.06
C ARG A 82 -13.57 21.09 -6.69
N LYS A 83 -13.59 19.76 -6.61
CA LYS A 83 -13.73 19.01 -5.35
C LYS A 83 -12.39 18.83 -4.63
N LEU A 84 -11.27 19.04 -5.31
CA LEU A 84 -9.94 18.93 -4.71
C LEU A 84 -9.64 20.10 -3.77
N PRO A 85 -8.88 19.89 -2.69
CA PRO A 85 -8.36 20.98 -1.88
C PRO A 85 -7.34 21.81 -2.68
N ALA A 86 -7.15 23.07 -2.29
CA ALA A 86 -6.28 24.02 -3.01
C ALA A 86 -4.84 23.51 -3.20
N GLU A 87 -4.31 22.72 -2.25
CA GLU A 87 -2.99 22.08 -2.37
C GLU A 87 -2.94 21.08 -3.54
N ALA A 88 -3.91 20.18 -3.60
CA ALA A 88 -4.01 19.18 -4.67
C ALA A 88 -4.30 19.82 -6.03
N MET A 89 -5.09 20.90 -6.07
CA MET A 89 -5.35 21.64 -7.31
C MET A 89 -4.11 22.29 -7.92
N ARG A 90 -3.11 22.63 -7.10
CA ARG A 90 -1.85 23.23 -7.56
C ARG A 90 -0.88 22.18 -8.09
N GLU A 91 -0.94 20.96 -7.55
CA GLU A 91 -0.04 19.87 -7.92
C GLU A 91 -0.56 19.05 -9.11
N LYS A 92 -1.88 18.91 -9.23
CA LYS A 92 -2.53 18.05 -10.22
C LYS A 92 -3.51 18.84 -11.07
N ASP A 93 -3.37 18.73 -12.38
CA ASP A 93 -4.32 19.26 -13.37
C ASP A 93 -5.13 18.10 -13.95
N LEU A 94 -6.28 17.78 -13.33
CA LEU A 94 -7.15 16.71 -13.81
C LEU A 94 -7.69 16.94 -15.24
N PRO A 95 -8.10 18.17 -15.64
CA PRO A 95 -8.48 18.47 -17.03
C PRO A 95 -7.45 18.07 -18.09
N ALA A 96 -6.14 18.10 -17.78
CA ALA A 96 -5.08 17.69 -18.71
C ALA A 96 -5.06 16.17 -19.00
N LEU A 97 -5.88 15.40 -18.28
CA LEU A 97 -6.08 13.97 -18.48
C LEU A 97 -7.21 13.67 -19.47
N ALA A 98 -7.94 14.68 -19.92
CA ALA A 98 -9.00 14.53 -20.91
C ALA A 98 -8.47 13.85 -22.18
N GLY A 99 -9.17 12.83 -22.65
CA GLY A 99 -8.81 12.05 -23.84
C GLY A 99 -7.75 10.98 -23.61
N LYS A 100 -7.19 10.88 -22.40
CA LYS A 100 -6.21 9.84 -22.02
C LYS A 100 -6.82 8.75 -21.16
N LEU A 101 -8.00 9.01 -20.60
CA LEU A 101 -8.67 8.10 -19.68
C LEU A 101 -9.70 7.26 -20.42
N SER A 102 -9.79 5.99 -20.10
CA SER A 102 -10.97 5.19 -20.46
C SER A 102 -12.16 5.58 -19.59
N ASP A 103 -13.38 5.25 -20.02
CA ASP A 103 -14.60 5.57 -19.24
C ASP A 103 -14.57 4.96 -17.83
N ALA A 104 -14.03 3.74 -17.71
CA ALA A 104 -13.85 3.06 -16.43
C ALA A 104 -12.84 3.79 -15.51
N GLN A 105 -11.77 4.35 -16.08
CA GLN A 105 -10.79 5.13 -15.32
C GLN A 105 -11.34 6.49 -14.89
N LEU A 106 -12.13 7.13 -15.76
CA LEU A 106 -12.80 8.39 -15.45
C LEU A 106 -13.79 8.19 -14.28
N GLU A 107 -14.65 7.18 -14.35
CA GLU A 107 -15.60 6.86 -13.28
C GLU A 107 -14.86 6.51 -11.97
N ALA A 108 -13.76 5.75 -12.06
CA ALA A 108 -12.95 5.41 -10.89
C ALA A 108 -12.27 6.65 -10.26
N LEU A 109 -11.78 7.58 -11.07
CA LEU A 109 -11.19 8.83 -10.61
C LEU A 109 -12.22 9.71 -9.91
N GLU A 110 -13.41 9.86 -10.48
CA GLU A 110 -14.52 10.58 -9.85
C GLU A 110 -14.88 9.97 -8.49
N TYR A 111 -15.01 8.64 -8.44
CA TYR A 111 -15.27 7.91 -7.21
C TYR A 111 -14.19 8.14 -6.16
N PHE A 112 -12.91 8.09 -6.56
CA PHE A 112 -11.79 8.36 -5.64
C PHE A 112 -11.87 9.78 -5.07
N VAL A 113 -12.08 10.80 -5.90
CA VAL A 113 -12.17 12.20 -5.46
C VAL A 113 -13.32 12.38 -4.47
N GLU A 114 -14.49 11.81 -4.74
CA GLU A 114 -15.66 11.90 -3.85
C GLU A 114 -15.44 11.23 -2.49
N GLN A 115 -14.80 10.05 -2.48
CA GLN A 115 -14.55 9.33 -1.23
C GLN A 115 -13.36 9.92 -0.45
N ARG A 116 -12.37 10.48 -1.13
CA ARG A 116 -11.15 11.02 -0.50
C ARG A 116 -11.35 12.44 0.02
N PHE A 117 -12.08 13.27 -0.73
CA PHE A 117 -12.33 14.67 -0.44
C PHE A 117 -13.85 14.91 -0.34
N PRO A 118 -14.50 14.39 0.72
CA PRO A 118 -15.88 14.75 0.97
C PRO A 118 -15.91 16.27 1.19
N MET A 119 -16.65 17.01 0.36
CA MET A 119 -16.91 18.41 0.64
C MET A 119 -17.59 18.48 2.00
N LYS A 120 -16.86 18.91 3.03
CA LYS A 120 -17.47 19.31 4.29
C LYS A 120 -18.32 20.53 3.96
N LYS A 121 -19.64 20.35 3.99
CA LYS A 121 -20.59 21.46 4.02
C LYS A 121 -20.31 22.37 5.20
#